data_AF-A0A933WMI3-F1
#
_entry.id   AF-A0A933WMI3-F1
#
_cell.length_a   1.000
_cell.length_b   1.000
_cell.length_c   1.000
_cell.angle_alpha   90.00
_cell.angle_beta   90.00
_cell.angle_gamma   90.00
#
_symmetry.space_group_name_H-M   'P 1'
#
loop_
_entity.id
_entity.type
_entity.pdbx_description
1 polymer ?
#
loop_
_entity_poly.entity_id
_entity_poly.type
_entity_poly.pdbx_seq_one_letter_code
_entity_poly.pdbx_strand_id
1 'polypeptide(L)'
;MGGKVGLAGVSSQKSEIRIWKSKIKNRRLGFYSIFYILYSVFCILLIPPAHADDNPLNIMRDEVLSYFKPLKGRIKSMSNGSAVADIGIKADVKKGMRFTVFREGTPFLHPVTKEPIGLLEAVIGKAEVRDVGPDTSAISILKGAVKESDRIRVSETGVRMLFYHRRNVDWSLADSYYRLLKETGRFELIDTALETDSDDEVLAEAKKLNADVVLILSAKGAGGDILLMQRLFWVDNSVRFAESETKVAFALMKEFKFGEEFFGPQKVDTWLYVDLPFGVRLIASGDVDGDGKAEILLSTGRDVRFYMPGGEVSRRYEIKGSAMDDHLWLDVMDINGDGRTEVMLTLMKDEKIISRIYEMKNDKFSVLWEGNVFLRRIGSELIAQAYTAGEGYRGPVFTIIWKDGYKKGGNISLPGDVNIYDFAYINESDGRRLILAYDDAGYLSLYDGGKKIWQSKEDYGGFLTTFRKPAPTVMADMKEKWSVKDRLSLQNREVFVIKRLPFVGMAKGMGYSNSQVRSLWWTGVSMEERTVIENIPGTLLDYSLEGDRLILLDRPSFGIKLQNIFKGENPLGSVLYIYSLKGR
;
A
#
# COMPACT_ATOMS: atom_id res chain seq x y z
N MET A 1 -39.91 -30.11 -74.41
CA MET A 1 -39.94 -29.05 -75.45
C MET A 1 -39.14 -27.85 -74.94
N GLY A 2 -38.15 -27.41 -75.73
CA GLY A 2 -37.33 -26.17 -75.67
C GLY A 2 -37.12 -25.39 -74.35
N GLY A 3 -35.92 -24.92 -73.99
CA GLY A 3 -34.63 -24.92 -74.67
C GLY A 3 -33.60 -24.00 -73.98
N LYS A 4 -32.33 -24.15 -74.44
CA LYS A 4 -31.13 -23.27 -74.36
C LYS A 4 -30.52 -22.91 -72.97
N VAL A 5 -29.21 -22.74 -72.76
CA VAL A 5 -27.91 -22.95 -73.46
C VAL A 5 -26.80 -22.76 -72.40
N GLY A 6 -25.71 -23.54 -72.48
CA GLY A 6 -24.34 -23.01 -72.34
C GLY A 6 -23.50 -23.39 -71.10
N LEU A 7 -22.40 -24.14 -71.29
CA LEU A 7 -21.02 -23.75 -70.95
C LEU A 7 -20.01 -24.87 -71.28
N ALA A 8 -18.79 -24.44 -71.63
CA ALA A 8 -17.72 -25.21 -72.28
C ALA A 8 -16.79 -25.97 -71.31
N GLY A 9 -16.08 -26.99 -71.82
CA GLY A 9 -14.82 -27.45 -71.24
C GLY A 9 -14.30 -28.82 -71.72
N VAL A 10 -12.98 -28.87 -71.92
CA VAL A 10 -12.03 -30.01 -71.80
C VAL A 10 -11.58 -30.76 -73.08
N SER A 11 -10.25 -30.75 -73.30
CA SER A 11 -9.46 -31.86 -73.90
C SER A 11 -8.07 -31.88 -73.21
N SER A 12 -7.71 -32.96 -72.50
CA SER A 12 -6.99 -34.20 -72.89
C SER A 12 -5.45 -34.03 -72.97
N GLN A 13 -4.67 -34.45 -71.96
CA GLN A 13 -4.12 -35.79 -71.65
C GLN A 13 -2.82 -36.19 -72.40
N LYS A 14 -1.81 -36.54 -71.58
CA LYS A 14 -0.63 -37.41 -71.81
C LYS A 14 0.66 -36.81 -72.41
N SER A 15 1.61 -36.54 -71.52
CA SER A 15 3.04 -36.86 -71.74
C SER A 15 3.66 -37.49 -70.48
N GLU A 16 3.80 -38.82 -70.55
CA GLU A 16 5.04 -39.57 -70.28
C GLU A 16 5.77 -39.33 -68.93
N ILE A 17 5.51 -40.11 -67.87
CA ILE A 17 6.16 -41.41 -67.59
C ILE A 17 7.67 -41.44 -67.94
N ARG A 18 8.47 -40.53 -67.39
CA ARG A 18 9.94 -40.69 -67.32
C ARG A 18 10.61 -40.08 -66.07
N ILE A 19 9.92 -40.07 -64.93
CA ILE A 19 10.46 -39.49 -63.67
C ILE A 19 10.19 -40.41 -62.45
N TRP A 20 10.52 -41.70 -62.56
CA TRP A 20 10.32 -42.66 -61.45
C TRP A 20 11.59 -43.40 -60.97
N LYS A 21 12.79 -42.95 -61.35
CA LYS A 21 14.06 -43.49 -60.78
C LYS A 21 15.05 -42.47 -60.20
N SER A 22 14.69 -41.18 -60.06
CA SER A 22 15.54 -40.19 -59.35
C SER A 22 14.99 -39.73 -57.98
N LYS A 23 13.80 -40.20 -57.57
CA LYS A 23 13.07 -39.64 -56.42
C LYS A 23 13.35 -40.29 -55.05
N ILE A 24 14.39 -41.14 -54.92
CA ILE A 24 14.69 -41.83 -53.65
C ILE A 24 16.03 -41.42 -53.01
N LYS A 25 16.92 -40.67 -53.70
CA LYS A 25 18.21 -40.26 -53.11
C LYS A 25 18.24 -38.86 -52.47
N ASN A 26 17.25 -38.00 -52.70
CA ASN A 26 17.22 -36.63 -52.17
C ASN A 26 16.28 -36.39 -50.97
N ARG A 27 15.65 -37.42 -50.41
CA ARG A 27 14.76 -37.26 -49.23
C ARG A 27 15.42 -37.49 -47.87
N ARG A 28 16.70 -37.85 -47.82
CA ARG A 28 17.46 -37.96 -46.56
C ARG A 28 18.30 -36.74 -46.21
N LEU A 29 18.58 -35.81 -47.15
CA LEU A 29 19.28 -34.56 -46.82
C LEU A 29 18.35 -33.46 -46.25
N GLY A 30 17.04 -33.50 -46.55
CA GLY A 30 16.09 -32.49 -46.05
C GLY A 30 15.75 -32.64 -44.57
N PHE A 31 15.74 -33.87 -44.04
CA PHE A 31 15.36 -34.12 -42.65
C PHE A 31 16.45 -33.73 -41.65
N TYR A 32 17.72 -33.99 -41.95
CA TYR A 32 18.83 -33.55 -41.10
C TYR A 32 19.05 -32.04 -41.14
N SER A 33 18.77 -31.39 -42.29
CA SER A 33 18.91 -29.94 -42.42
C SER A 33 17.82 -29.18 -41.65
N ILE A 34 16.59 -29.69 -41.65
CA ILE A 34 15.49 -29.10 -40.87
C ILE A 34 15.72 -29.35 -39.37
N PHE A 35 16.25 -30.51 -38.97
CA PHE A 35 16.60 -30.78 -37.58
C PHE A 35 17.77 -29.92 -37.10
N TYR A 36 18.79 -29.68 -37.92
CA TYR A 36 19.89 -28.76 -37.57
C TYR A 36 19.45 -27.30 -37.51
N ILE A 37 18.50 -26.87 -38.36
CA ILE A 37 17.93 -25.51 -38.30
C ILE A 37 17.01 -25.37 -37.08
N LEU A 38 16.18 -26.36 -36.76
CA LEU A 38 15.37 -26.35 -35.53
C LEU A 38 16.22 -26.49 -34.26
N TYR A 39 17.30 -27.26 -34.29
CA TYR A 39 18.23 -27.42 -33.15
C TYR A 39 19.12 -26.19 -32.97
N SER A 40 19.53 -25.50 -34.05
CA SER A 40 20.24 -24.22 -33.93
C SER A 40 19.32 -23.08 -33.51
N VAL A 41 18.05 -23.05 -33.94
CA VAL A 41 17.03 -22.12 -33.41
C VAL A 41 16.69 -22.43 -31.95
N PHE A 42 16.67 -23.71 -31.54
CA PHE A 42 16.46 -24.13 -30.15
C PHE A 42 17.68 -23.87 -29.26
N CYS A 43 18.91 -23.94 -29.78
CA CYS A 43 20.13 -23.56 -29.07
C CYS A 43 20.31 -22.03 -28.98
N ILE A 44 19.78 -21.25 -29.93
CA ILE A 44 19.72 -19.78 -29.82
C ILE A 44 18.65 -19.35 -28.78
N LEU A 45 17.61 -20.17 -28.56
CA LEU A 45 16.59 -19.99 -27.51
C LEU A 45 16.98 -20.53 -26.12
N LEU A 46 18.15 -21.19 -26.01
CA LEU A 46 18.72 -21.71 -24.76
C LEU A 46 20.00 -20.97 -24.33
N ILE A 47 20.22 -19.78 -24.89
CA ILE A 47 21.04 -18.79 -24.20
C ILE A 47 20.12 -18.25 -23.11
N PRO A 48 20.33 -18.54 -21.80
CA PRO A 48 19.62 -17.77 -20.79
C PRO A 48 19.88 -16.31 -21.14
N PRO A 49 18.85 -15.44 -21.22
CA PRO A 49 19.13 -14.03 -21.40
C PRO A 49 20.15 -13.68 -20.32
N ALA A 50 21.36 -13.33 -20.77
CA ALA A 50 22.22 -12.50 -19.96
C ALA A 50 21.46 -11.19 -19.90
N HIS A 51 20.50 -11.13 -18.97
CA HIS A 51 19.90 -9.89 -18.53
C HIS A 51 21.07 -9.13 -17.90
N ALA A 52 21.81 -8.40 -18.73
CA ALA A 52 22.29 -7.12 -18.29
C ALA A 52 21.02 -6.41 -17.80
N ASP A 53 20.96 -6.20 -16.50
CA ASP A 53 19.83 -5.55 -15.87
C ASP A 53 19.84 -4.09 -16.36
N ASP A 54 19.10 -3.82 -17.45
CA ASP A 54 19.13 -2.52 -18.16
C ASP A 54 18.53 -1.38 -17.33
N ASN A 55 18.06 -1.66 -16.10
CA ASN A 55 17.58 -0.65 -15.16
C ASN A 55 18.77 0.05 -14.45
N PRO A 56 18.95 1.37 -14.66
CA PRO A 56 20.03 2.14 -14.04
C PRO A 56 20.09 2.05 -12.51
N LEU A 57 18.94 1.88 -11.84
CA LEU A 57 18.87 1.75 -10.38
C LEU A 57 19.35 0.39 -9.86
N ASN A 58 19.16 -0.67 -10.65
CA ASN A 58 19.65 -2.00 -10.30
C ASN A 58 21.18 -2.04 -10.32
N ILE A 59 21.80 -1.36 -11.29
CA ILE A 59 23.25 -1.17 -11.36
C ILE A 59 23.76 -0.46 -10.10
N MET A 60 23.12 0.65 -9.70
CA MET A 60 23.49 1.38 -8.48
C MET A 60 23.31 0.52 -7.22
N ARG A 61 22.21 -0.25 -7.11
CA ARG A 61 21.94 -1.18 -6.00
C ARG A 61 23.04 -2.25 -5.91
N ASP A 62 23.36 -2.87 -7.03
CA ASP A 62 24.33 -3.97 -7.09
C ASP A 62 25.74 -3.49 -6.77
N GLU A 63 26.06 -2.26 -7.15
CA GLU A 63 27.29 -1.60 -6.74
C GLU A 63 27.35 -1.41 -5.22
N VAL A 64 26.31 -0.87 -4.59
CA VAL A 64 26.25 -0.74 -3.12
C VAL A 64 26.41 -2.11 -2.46
N LEU A 65 25.63 -3.11 -2.91
CA LEU A 65 25.67 -4.47 -2.38
C LEU A 65 27.05 -5.12 -2.46
N SER A 66 27.82 -4.83 -3.52
CA SER A 66 29.14 -5.41 -3.72
C SER A 66 30.14 -5.10 -2.60
N TYR A 67 29.99 -3.97 -1.89
CA TYR A 67 30.84 -3.62 -0.73
C TYR A 67 30.49 -4.39 0.55
N PHE A 68 29.33 -5.07 0.57
CA PHE A 68 28.81 -5.75 1.75
C PHE A 68 28.58 -7.25 1.54
N LYS A 69 29.05 -7.81 0.42
CA LYS A 69 29.06 -9.27 0.19
C LYS A 69 29.87 -9.97 1.30
N PRO A 70 29.38 -11.10 1.85
CA PRO A 70 30.14 -11.87 2.81
C PRO A 70 31.47 -12.36 2.22
N LEU A 71 32.59 -11.96 2.82
CA LEU A 71 33.93 -12.39 2.46
C LEU A 71 34.66 -12.88 3.71
N LYS A 72 35.60 -13.82 3.53
CA LYS A 72 36.43 -14.39 4.59
C LYS A 72 37.88 -14.46 4.11
N GLY A 73 38.82 -14.07 4.96
CA GLY A 73 40.25 -14.12 4.71
C GLY A 73 41.06 -14.15 6.01
N ARG A 74 42.37 -13.96 5.91
CA ARG A 74 43.34 -13.90 7.01
C ARG A 74 44.35 -12.79 6.80
N ILE A 75 44.97 -12.36 7.89
CA ILE A 75 46.08 -11.42 7.88
C ILE A 75 47.38 -12.19 7.64
N LYS A 76 48.02 -11.92 6.50
CA LYS A 76 49.25 -12.55 6.03
C LYS A 76 50.50 -11.94 6.66
N SER A 77 50.55 -10.62 6.80
CA SER A 77 51.69 -9.93 7.42
C SER A 77 51.27 -8.58 8.01
N MET A 78 52.03 -8.10 9.00
CA MET A 78 51.85 -6.80 9.65
C MET A 78 53.03 -5.87 9.40
N SER A 79 52.77 -4.57 9.19
CA SER A 79 53.80 -3.52 9.07
C SER A 79 53.26 -2.23 9.68
N ASN A 80 53.93 -1.65 10.68
CA ASN A 80 53.53 -0.46 11.47
C ASN A 80 52.23 0.26 11.01
N GLY A 81 51.09 -0.13 11.59
CA GLY A 81 49.77 0.49 11.36
C GLY A 81 48.97 -0.03 10.15
N SER A 82 49.60 -0.85 9.30
CA SER A 82 49.00 -1.50 8.13
C SER A 82 49.24 -3.02 8.15
N ALA A 83 48.45 -3.76 7.39
CA ALA A 83 48.57 -5.20 7.26
C ALA A 83 48.26 -5.65 5.83
N VAL A 84 48.61 -6.88 5.49
CA VAL A 84 48.26 -7.51 4.21
C VAL A 84 47.25 -8.62 4.47
N ALA A 85 46.11 -8.57 3.80
CA ALA A 85 45.10 -9.61 3.75
C ALA A 85 45.39 -10.59 2.59
N ASP A 86 45.11 -11.87 2.78
CA ASP A 86 45.23 -12.94 1.78
C ASP A 86 44.03 -13.05 0.80
N ILE A 87 43.25 -11.97 0.69
CA ILE A 87 42.12 -11.84 -0.22
C ILE A 87 42.28 -10.57 -1.05
N GLY A 88 41.89 -10.63 -2.33
CA GLY A 88 42.07 -9.56 -3.31
C GLY A 88 40.91 -9.47 -4.30
N ILE A 89 41.16 -8.85 -5.45
CA ILE A 89 40.14 -8.58 -6.49
C ILE A 89 39.40 -9.84 -6.92
N LYS A 90 40.08 -11.00 -7.01
CA LYS A 90 39.43 -12.27 -7.42
C LYS A 90 38.32 -12.73 -6.46
N ALA A 91 38.32 -12.24 -5.24
CA ALA A 91 37.29 -12.49 -4.24
C ALA A 91 36.33 -11.29 -4.09
N ASP A 92 36.21 -10.42 -5.11
CA ASP A 92 35.40 -9.20 -5.10
C ASP A 92 35.81 -8.17 -4.03
N VAL A 93 37.06 -8.20 -3.53
CA VAL A 93 37.54 -7.19 -2.58
C VAL A 93 37.70 -5.84 -3.29
N LYS A 94 37.18 -4.77 -2.68
CA LYS A 94 37.24 -3.40 -3.17
C LYS A 94 37.91 -2.48 -2.16
N LYS A 95 38.58 -1.44 -2.68
CA LYS A 95 39.09 -0.34 -1.86
C LYS A 95 37.95 0.28 -1.05
N GLY A 96 38.21 0.62 0.20
CA GLY A 96 37.22 1.21 1.10
C GLY A 96 36.29 0.20 1.81
N MET A 97 36.31 -1.09 1.44
CA MET A 97 35.64 -2.13 2.21
C MET A 97 36.22 -2.23 3.62
N ARG A 98 35.39 -2.65 4.58
CA ARG A 98 35.83 -2.88 5.95
C ARG A 98 35.65 -4.33 6.37
N PHE A 99 36.67 -4.83 7.05
CA PHE A 99 36.67 -6.13 7.68
C PHE A 99 36.54 -5.99 9.18
N THR A 100 35.75 -6.88 9.77
CA THR A 100 35.86 -7.19 11.20
C THR A 100 36.93 -8.27 11.37
N VAL A 101 37.83 -8.03 12.32
CA VAL A 101 38.96 -8.91 12.62
C VAL A 101 38.60 -9.82 13.79
N PHE A 102 38.83 -11.11 13.66
CA PHE A 102 38.54 -12.14 14.64
C PHE A 102 39.81 -12.93 14.98
N ARG A 103 39.92 -13.36 16.23
CA ARG A 103 40.95 -14.30 16.66
C ARG A 103 40.28 -15.57 17.14
N GLU A 104 40.72 -16.69 16.57
CA GLU A 104 40.34 -18.01 17.04
C GLU A 104 41.00 -18.25 18.41
N GLY A 105 40.17 -18.54 19.41
CA GLY A 105 40.55 -18.86 20.77
C GLY A 105 40.53 -20.35 21.05
N THR A 106 40.22 -20.74 22.29
CA THR A 106 40.19 -22.14 22.70
C THR A 106 39.08 -22.93 22.00
N PRO A 107 39.27 -24.24 21.75
CA PRO A 107 38.23 -25.12 21.24
C PRO A 107 36.98 -25.10 22.13
N PHE A 108 35.83 -24.84 21.52
CA PHE A 108 34.51 -25.04 22.11
C PHE A 108 34.18 -26.53 22.07
N LEU A 109 34.13 -27.17 23.24
CA LEU A 109 33.86 -28.60 23.36
C LEU A 109 32.36 -28.85 23.54
N HIS A 110 31.86 -29.93 22.95
CA HIS A 110 30.49 -30.39 23.18
C HIS A 110 30.30 -30.67 24.68
N PRO A 111 29.23 -30.13 25.31
CA PRO A 111 29.07 -30.19 26.76
C PRO A 111 29.04 -31.64 27.27
N VAL A 112 28.48 -32.55 26.47
CA VAL A 112 28.36 -33.99 26.74
C VAL A 112 29.54 -34.81 26.20
N THR A 113 29.85 -34.80 24.89
CA THR A 113 30.88 -35.69 24.30
C THR A 113 32.31 -35.22 24.54
N LYS A 114 32.51 -33.98 24.99
CA LYS A 114 33.83 -33.32 25.13
C LYS A 114 34.63 -33.22 23.81
N GLU A 115 34.01 -33.55 22.68
CA GLU A 115 34.62 -33.40 21.36
C GLU A 115 34.61 -31.92 20.93
N PRO A 116 35.64 -31.44 20.22
CA PRO A 116 35.67 -30.07 19.73
C PRO A 116 34.61 -29.83 18.63
N ILE A 117 33.65 -28.94 18.90
CA ILE A 117 32.62 -28.50 17.93
C ILE A 117 33.15 -27.36 17.04
N GLY A 118 34.08 -26.55 17.55
CA GLY A 118 34.66 -25.41 16.83
C GLY A 118 35.63 -24.63 17.70
N LEU A 119 36.11 -23.48 17.23
CA LEU A 119 36.94 -22.55 18.01
C LEU A 119 36.08 -21.35 18.41
N LEU A 120 36.21 -20.88 19.66
CA LEU A 120 35.55 -19.63 20.08
C LEU A 120 36.22 -18.46 19.34
N GLU A 121 35.48 -17.73 18.51
CA GLU A 121 35.98 -16.54 17.81
C GLU A 121 35.69 -15.28 18.64
N ALA A 122 36.73 -14.50 18.93
CA ALA A 122 36.58 -13.19 19.58
C ALA A 122 36.78 -12.07 18.57
N VAL A 123 35.92 -11.05 18.59
CA VAL A 123 36.09 -9.82 17.78
C VAL A 123 37.27 -9.01 18.35
N ILE A 124 38.34 -8.87 17.57
CA ILE A 124 39.57 -8.19 17.98
C ILE A 124 39.64 -6.75 17.49
N GLY A 125 39.05 -6.47 16.32
CA GLY A 125 39.23 -5.16 15.70
C GLY A 125 38.44 -4.94 14.42
N LYS A 126 38.70 -3.79 13.80
CA LYS A 126 38.19 -3.42 12.48
C LYS A 126 39.35 -2.94 11.61
N ALA A 127 39.34 -3.28 10.34
CA ALA A 127 40.32 -2.86 9.35
C ALA A 127 39.63 -2.37 8.07
N GLU A 128 40.28 -1.47 7.34
CA GLU A 128 39.78 -0.88 6.09
C GLU A 128 40.75 -1.16 4.94
N VAL A 129 40.22 -1.57 3.79
CA VAL A 129 41.01 -1.86 2.59
C VAL A 129 41.50 -0.56 1.96
N ARG A 130 42.82 -0.42 1.82
CA ARG A 130 43.48 0.74 1.22
C ARG A 130 43.82 0.53 -0.24
N ASP A 131 44.29 -0.67 -0.57
CA ASP A 131 44.66 -1.05 -1.92
C ASP A 131 44.41 -2.54 -2.15
N VAL A 132 44.13 -2.94 -3.39
CA VAL A 132 43.70 -4.30 -3.74
C VAL A 132 44.55 -4.83 -4.88
N GLY A 133 45.31 -5.89 -4.62
CA GLY A 133 45.96 -6.71 -5.64
C GLY A 133 45.10 -7.89 -6.08
N PRO A 134 45.58 -8.73 -7.01
CA PRO A 134 44.80 -9.86 -7.53
C PRO A 134 44.34 -10.85 -6.45
N ASP A 135 45.25 -11.23 -5.55
CA ASP A 135 45.04 -12.26 -4.52
C ASP A 135 45.29 -11.74 -3.10
N THR A 136 45.71 -10.48 -2.93
CA THR A 136 46.02 -9.88 -1.63
C THR A 136 45.57 -8.43 -1.57
N SER A 137 45.26 -7.91 -0.38
CA SER A 137 44.88 -6.51 -0.19
C SER A 137 45.68 -5.85 0.92
N ALA A 138 46.10 -4.60 0.73
CA ALA A 138 46.65 -3.80 1.79
C ALA A 138 45.51 -3.21 2.64
N ILE A 139 45.55 -3.42 3.96
CA ILE A 139 44.53 -2.97 4.90
C ILE A 139 45.16 -2.07 5.97
N SER A 140 44.45 -1.02 6.39
CA SER A 140 44.82 -0.21 7.56
C SER A 140 43.97 -0.61 8.77
N ILE A 141 44.60 -0.75 9.93
CA ILE A 141 43.89 -1.12 11.16
C ILE A 141 43.20 0.13 11.73
N LEU A 142 41.87 0.10 11.85
CA LEU A 142 41.08 1.20 12.40
C LEU A 142 40.98 1.11 13.94
N LYS A 143 40.84 -0.10 14.46
CA LYS A 143 40.69 -0.38 15.89
C LYS A 143 41.15 -1.80 16.20
N GLY A 144 41.77 -1.99 17.37
CA GLY A 144 42.06 -3.31 17.93
C GLY A 144 43.53 -3.74 17.85
N ALA A 145 43.89 -4.71 18.70
CA ALA A 145 45.24 -5.30 18.78
C ALA A 145 45.38 -6.48 17.80
N VAL A 146 45.36 -6.14 16.52
CA VAL A 146 45.40 -7.07 15.39
C VAL A 146 46.79 -7.69 15.22
N LYS A 147 46.84 -8.99 14.91
CA LYS A 147 48.07 -9.77 14.72
C LYS A 147 48.02 -10.58 13.42
N GLU A 148 49.19 -11.07 13.00
CA GLU A 148 49.28 -12.05 11.93
C GLU A 148 48.46 -13.30 12.25
N SER A 149 47.92 -13.94 11.21
CA SER A 149 47.00 -15.08 11.27
C SER A 149 45.60 -14.80 11.84
N ASP A 150 45.32 -13.58 12.32
CA ASP A 150 43.93 -13.20 12.66
C ASP A 150 43.05 -13.30 11.40
N ARG A 151 41.79 -13.72 11.61
CA ARG A 151 40.80 -13.86 10.54
C ARG A 151 40.11 -12.55 10.28
N ILE A 152 39.73 -12.32 9.03
CA ILE A 152 38.96 -11.16 8.62
C ILE A 152 37.68 -11.60 7.94
N ARG A 153 36.59 -10.88 8.19
CA ARG A 153 35.34 -11.06 7.44
C ARG A 153 34.57 -9.77 7.27
N VAL A 154 33.80 -9.71 6.19
CA VAL A 154 32.65 -8.79 6.09
C VAL A 154 31.51 -9.42 6.89
N SER A 155 30.83 -8.65 7.75
CA SER A 155 29.76 -9.19 8.60
C SER A 155 28.63 -9.78 7.75
N GLU A 156 28.01 -10.88 8.20
CA GLU A 156 26.79 -11.43 7.58
C GLU A 156 25.51 -10.81 8.18
N THR A 157 25.62 -10.05 9.28
CA THR A 157 24.50 -9.33 9.92
C THR A 157 24.11 -8.09 9.12
N GLY A 158 22.83 -7.71 9.13
CA GLY A 158 22.33 -6.51 8.43
C GLY A 158 23.14 -5.24 8.74
N VAL A 159 23.28 -4.37 7.73
CA VAL A 159 24.02 -3.10 7.82
C VAL A 159 23.03 -1.97 8.09
N ARG A 160 23.22 -1.19 9.16
CA ARG A 160 22.35 -0.05 9.44
C ARG A 160 22.76 1.13 8.57
N MET A 161 21.89 1.52 7.65
CA MET A 161 22.20 2.54 6.64
C MET A 161 21.24 3.71 6.75
N LEU A 162 21.78 4.92 6.94
CA LEU A 162 21.01 6.14 6.69
C LEU A 162 20.92 6.34 5.17
N PHE A 163 19.71 6.24 4.64
CA PHE A 163 19.44 6.61 3.25
C PHE A 163 19.00 8.07 3.23
N TYR A 164 19.79 8.92 2.58
CA TYR A 164 19.52 10.33 2.47
C TYR A 164 19.47 10.74 1.00
N HIS A 165 18.42 11.42 0.58
CA HIS A 165 18.34 12.01 -0.75
C HIS A 165 18.30 13.53 -0.65
N ARG A 166 19.02 14.21 -1.55
CA ARG A 166 18.97 15.66 -1.65
C ARG A 166 17.65 16.12 -2.27
N ARG A 167 17.29 17.38 -2.02
CA ARG A 167 16.07 18.01 -2.55
C ARG A 167 15.99 18.01 -4.08
N ASN A 168 17.14 17.94 -4.76
CA ASN A 168 17.20 17.91 -6.22
C ASN A 168 16.90 16.52 -6.83
N VAL A 169 16.74 15.48 -6.02
CA VAL A 169 16.35 14.14 -6.47
C VAL A 169 14.83 14.03 -6.51
N ASP A 170 14.32 13.50 -7.62
CA ASP A 170 12.90 13.16 -7.76
C ASP A 170 12.51 12.04 -6.79
N TRP A 171 11.43 12.21 -5.99
CA TRP A 171 11.09 11.25 -4.93
C TRP A 171 10.70 9.88 -5.48
N SER A 172 9.99 9.80 -6.61
CA SER A 172 9.61 8.51 -7.21
C SER A 172 10.84 7.65 -7.51
N LEU A 173 11.92 8.31 -7.92
CA LEU A 173 13.22 7.73 -8.21
C LEU A 173 13.97 7.36 -6.92
N ALA A 174 13.92 8.23 -5.90
CA ALA A 174 14.50 7.96 -4.59
C ALA A 174 13.80 6.79 -3.85
N ASP A 175 12.46 6.72 -3.89
CA ASP A 175 11.64 5.67 -3.28
C ASP A 175 11.85 4.33 -3.98
N SER A 176 11.86 4.32 -5.33
CA SER A 176 12.19 3.13 -6.10
C SER A 176 13.57 2.59 -5.71
N TYR A 177 14.56 3.48 -5.57
CA TYR A 177 15.91 3.08 -5.18
C TYR A 177 16.00 2.60 -3.72
N TYR A 178 15.29 3.27 -2.80
CA TYR A 178 15.17 2.86 -1.40
C TYR A 178 14.58 1.45 -1.29
N ARG A 179 13.48 1.16 -2.00
CA ARG A 179 12.86 -0.18 -2.03
C ARG A 179 13.81 -1.23 -2.56
N LEU A 180 14.49 -0.94 -3.66
CA LEU A 180 15.48 -1.84 -4.25
C LEU A 180 16.60 -2.20 -3.27
N LEU A 181 17.07 -1.26 -2.45
CA LEU A 181 18.04 -1.53 -1.38
C LEU A 181 17.41 -2.33 -0.23
N LYS A 182 16.18 -2.01 0.18
CA LYS A 182 15.47 -2.71 1.26
C LYS A 182 15.17 -4.17 0.93
N GLU A 183 14.74 -4.44 -0.31
CA GLU A 183 14.40 -5.78 -0.83
C GLU A 183 15.58 -6.74 -0.82
N THR A 184 16.82 -6.23 -0.83
CA THR A 184 18.03 -7.05 -0.70
C THR A 184 18.09 -7.80 0.63
N GLY A 185 17.35 -7.33 1.66
CA GLY A 185 17.43 -7.83 3.03
C GLY A 185 18.77 -7.54 3.72
N ARG A 186 19.71 -6.86 3.05
CA ARG A 186 21.06 -6.59 3.55
C ARG A 186 21.12 -5.35 4.45
N PHE A 187 20.25 -4.39 4.21
CA PHE A 187 20.28 -3.07 4.83
C PHE A 187 19.06 -2.84 5.73
N GLU A 188 19.31 -2.45 6.98
CA GLU A 188 18.31 -1.82 7.83
C GLU A 188 18.34 -0.33 7.53
N LEU A 189 17.40 0.12 6.69
CA LEU A 189 17.32 1.51 6.27
C LEU A 189 16.73 2.39 7.38
N ILE A 190 17.40 3.49 7.66
CA ILE A 190 17.03 4.51 8.64
C ILE A 190 16.62 5.76 7.86
N ASP A 191 15.47 6.33 8.24
CA ASP A 191 14.95 7.59 7.69
C ASP A 191 15.25 8.76 8.65
N THR A 192 15.36 9.98 8.12
CA THR A 192 15.55 11.21 8.90
C THR A 192 14.68 12.35 8.37
N ALA A 193 14.25 13.23 9.27
CA ALA A 193 13.58 14.49 8.93
C ALA A 193 14.56 15.64 8.66
N LEU A 194 15.88 15.37 8.66
CA LEU A 194 16.91 16.36 8.35
C LEU A 194 16.74 16.89 6.93
N GLU A 195 16.81 18.22 6.77
CA GLU A 195 16.81 18.87 5.47
C GLU A 195 18.08 19.71 5.30
N THR A 196 19.00 19.24 4.45
CA THR A 196 20.28 19.90 4.23
C THR A 196 20.94 19.53 2.89
N ASP A 197 21.75 20.43 2.36
CA ASP A 197 22.66 20.15 1.24
C ASP A 197 24.10 19.90 1.72
N SER A 198 24.34 19.85 3.03
CA SER A 198 25.64 19.60 3.64
C SER A 198 25.82 18.12 3.97
N ASP A 199 26.83 17.48 3.38
CA ASP A 199 27.15 16.08 3.71
C ASP A 199 27.58 15.93 5.18
N ASP A 200 28.24 16.94 5.74
CA ASP A 200 28.70 16.94 7.14
C ASP A 200 27.53 16.91 8.13
N GLU A 201 26.43 17.61 7.82
CA GLU A 201 25.22 17.59 8.62
C GLU A 201 24.51 16.23 8.55
N VAL A 202 24.44 15.62 7.36
CA VAL A 202 23.91 14.27 7.18
C VAL A 202 24.74 13.25 7.97
N LEU A 203 26.06 13.36 7.94
CA LEU A 203 26.96 12.50 8.71
C LEU A 203 26.83 12.71 10.22
N ALA A 204 26.64 13.94 10.68
CA ALA A 204 26.37 14.24 12.08
C ALA A 204 25.05 13.61 12.56
N GLU A 205 24.01 13.64 11.73
CA GLU A 205 22.73 13.01 12.01
C GLU A 205 22.83 11.49 12.01
N ALA A 206 23.53 10.91 11.04
CA ALA A 206 23.80 9.47 11.00
C ALA A 206 24.48 8.95 12.27
N LYS A 207 25.43 9.72 12.83
CA LYS A 207 26.08 9.42 14.10
C LYS A 207 25.08 9.38 15.25
N LYS A 208 24.13 10.33 15.33
CA LYS A 208 23.07 10.33 16.37
C LYS A 208 22.13 9.14 16.24
N LEU A 209 21.84 8.71 15.01
CA LEU A 209 20.94 7.58 14.70
C LEU A 209 21.63 6.21 14.82
N ASN A 210 22.93 6.18 15.19
CA ASN A 210 23.75 4.98 15.27
C ASN A 210 23.80 4.19 13.94
N ALA A 211 23.81 4.88 12.79
CA ALA A 211 23.99 4.25 11.49
C ALA A 211 25.45 3.77 11.33
N ASP A 212 25.66 2.68 10.58
CA ASP A 212 27.00 2.22 10.19
C ASP A 212 27.49 2.96 8.94
N VAL A 213 26.56 3.22 8.00
CA VAL A 213 26.82 3.75 6.66
C VAL A 213 25.81 4.84 6.32
N VAL A 214 26.23 5.84 5.55
CA VAL A 214 25.32 6.78 4.88
C VAL A 214 25.39 6.57 3.38
N LEU A 215 24.22 6.53 2.74
CA LEU A 215 24.08 6.71 1.30
C LEU A 215 23.45 8.08 1.06
N ILE A 216 24.19 8.96 0.37
CA ILE A 216 23.68 10.27 -0.09
C ILE A 216 23.39 10.19 -1.58
N LEU A 217 22.12 10.29 -1.95
CA LEU A 217 21.64 10.35 -3.32
C LEU A 217 21.43 11.81 -3.75
N SER A 218 21.89 12.17 -4.94
CA SER A 218 21.74 13.50 -5.53
C SER A 218 21.52 13.42 -7.04
N ALA A 219 20.94 14.44 -7.65
CA ALA A 219 20.64 14.45 -9.07
C ALA A 219 21.11 15.74 -9.78
N LYS A 220 21.54 15.62 -11.03
CA LYS A 220 21.88 16.77 -11.88
C LYS A 220 21.22 16.62 -13.24
N GLY A 221 20.51 17.66 -13.69
CA GLY A 221 19.91 17.68 -15.02
C GLY A 221 20.97 17.76 -16.12
N ALA A 222 20.90 16.86 -17.09
CA ALA A 222 21.83 16.79 -18.22
C ALA A 222 21.06 16.53 -19.54
N GLY A 223 20.70 17.62 -20.23
CA GLY A 223 20.16 17.52 -21.61
C GLY A 223 18.86 16.73 -21.76
N GLY A 224 17.96 16.81 -20.78
CA GLY A 224 16.68 16.09 -20.75
C GLY A 224 16.72 14.81 -19.90
N ASP A 225 17.90 14.19 -19.74
CA ASP A 225 18.10 13.05 -18.86
C ASP A 225 18.58 13.49 -17.47
N ILE A 226 18.43 12.61 -16.47
CA ILE A 226 18.88 12.87 -15.10
C ILE A 226 20.15 12.07 -14.84
N LEU A 227 21.22 12.74 -14.42
CA LEU A 227 22.39 12.09 -13.87
C LEU A 227 22.18 11.91 -12.37
N LEU A 228 21.92 10.68 -11.94
CA LEU A 228 21.87 10.32 -10.52
C LEU A 228 23.29 10.06 -10.02
N MET A 229 23.60 10.57 -8.84
CA MET A 229 24.87 10.36 -8.17
C MET A 229 24.63 9.82 -6.77
N GLN A 230 25.26 8.71 -6.42
CA GLN A 230 25.31 8.18 -5.05
C GLN A 230 26.70 8.35 -4.45
N ARG A 231 26.75 8.67 -3.16
CA ARG A 231 27.98 8.73 -2.38
C ARG A 231 27.79 7.96 -1.09
N LEU A 232 28.72 7.05 -0.80
CA LEU A 232 28.70 6.19 0.37
C LEU A 232 29.79 6.57 1.36
N PHE A 233 29.41 6.66 2.64
CA PHE A 233 30.29 7.07 3.72
C PHE A 233 30.23 6.09 4.89
N TRP A 234 31.38 5.88 5.53
CA TRP A 234 31.44 5.26 6.84
C TRP A 234 31.13 6.30 7.92
N VAL A 235 30.17 6.01 8.79
CA VAL A 235 29.66 7.00 9.76
C VAL A 235 30.68 7.32 10.86
N ASP A 236 31.41 6.32 11.34
CA ASP A 236 32.32 6.46 12.49
C ASP A 236 33.50 7.43 12.25
N ASN A 237 34.06 7.43 11.03
CA ASN A 237 35.18 8.28 10.65
C ASN A 237 34.86 9.27 9.54
N SER A 238 33.59 9.34 9.10
CA SER A 238 33.12 10.25 8.04
C SER A 238 33.84 10.09 6.69
N VAL A 239 34.48 8.95 6.43
CA VAL A 239 35.24 8.70 5.19
C VAL A 239 34.29 8.25 4.08
N ARG A 240 34.31 8.95 2.95
CA ARG A 240 33.69 8.52 1.70
C ARG A 240 34.46 7.35 1.09
N PHE A 241 33.82 6.21 0.91
CA PHE A 241 34.48 5.00 0.41
C PHE A 241 34.02 4.59 -0.99
N ALA A 242 32.87 5.08 -1.46
CA ALA A 242 32.42 4.87 -2.83
C ALA A 242 31.62 6.07 -3.34
N GLU A 243 31.67 6.26 -4.65
CA GLU A 243 30.93 7.27 -5.40
C GLU A 243 30.67 6.71 -6.79
N SER A 244 29.45 6.82 -7.26
CA SER A 244 29.10 6.45 -8.63
C SER A 244 27.94 7.25 -9.15
N GLU A 245 27.83 7.26 -10.48
CA GLU A 245 26.78 7.97 -11.19
C GLU A 245 26.15 7.05 -12.23
N THR A 246 24.86 7.25 -12.47
CA THR A 246 24.14 6.58 -13.55
C THR A 246 23.23 7.55 -14.25
N LYS A 247 23.05 7.33 -15.55
CA LYS A 247 22.16 8.14 -16.37
C LYS A 247 20.78 7.50 -16.38
N VAL A 248 19.78 8.22 -15.88
CA VAL A 248 18.38 7.82 -15.94
C VAL A 248 17.73 8.54 -17.11
N ALA A 249 17.32 7.76 -18.12
CA ALA A 249 16.64 8.29 -19.29
C ALA A 249 15.29 8.91 -18.91
N PHE A 250 14.95 10.05 -19.52
CA PHE A 250 13.67 10.72 -19.29
C PHE A 250 12.44 9.84 -19.54
N ALA A 251 12.52 8.88 -20.47
CA ALA A 251 11.45 7.93 -20.76
C ALA A 251 11.17 6.98 -19.58
N LEU A 252 12.22 6.49 -18.91
CA LEU A 252 12.10 5.64 -17.72
C LEU A 252 11.60 6.47 -16.51
N MET A 253 12.02 7.73 -16.40
CA MET A 253 11.43 8.68 -15.45
C MET A 253 9.93 8.86 -15.68
N LYS A 254 9.47 8.88 -16.94
CA LYS A 254 8.04 8.93 -17.23
C LYS A 254 7.32 7.67 -16.78
N GLU A 255 7.90 6.48 -16.83
CA GLU A 255 7.25 5.27 -16.26
C GLU A 255 7.14 5.35 -14.73
N PHE A 256 8.17 5.86 -14.05
CA PHE A 256 8.12 6.13 -12.61
C PHE A 256 7.14 7.26 -12.24
N LYS A 257 7.01 8.29 -13.10
CA LYS A 257 6.05 9.41 -12.95
C LYS A 257 4.64 9.11 -13.45
N PHE A 258 4.45 8.16 -14.36
CA PHE A 258 3.12 7.69 -14.79
C PHE A 258 2.41 6.99 -13.65
N GLY A 259 3.18 6.39 -12.74
CA GLY A 259 2.73 6.00 -11.41
C GLY A 259 2.60 7.17 -10.43
N GLU A 260 2.49 8.44 -10.83
CA GLU A 260 2.19 9.57 -9.92
C GLU A 260 1.28 10.63 -10.56
N GLU A 261 1.37 10.89 -11.87
CA GLU A 261 0.45 11.78 -12.61
C GLU A 261 -1.00 11.23 -12.69
N PHE A 262 -1.21 9.96 -12.31
CA PHE A 262 -2.52 9.33 -12.11
C PHE A 262 -3.01 9.36 -10.66
N PHE A 263 -2.22 9.88 -9.71
CA PHE A 263 -2.52 9.82 -8.26
C PHE A 263 -3.03 11.13 -7.66
N GLY A 264 -3.72 11.92 -8.48
CA GLY A 264 -4.80 12.77 -8.00
C GLY A 264 -6.01 12.55 -8.90
N PRO A 265 -7.24 12.83 -8.45
CA PRO A 265 -8.34 13.03 -9.40
C PRO A 265 -7.86 13.96 -10.50
N GLN A 266 -8.18 13.67 -11.77
CA GLN A 266 -7.96 14.63 -12.84
C GLN A 266 -8.52 15.97 -12.37
N LYS A 267 -7.69 17.03 -12.42
CA LYS A 267 -7.97 18.40 -11.96
C LYS A 267 -9.23 19.04 -12.57
N VAL A 268 -9.97 18.30 -13.37
CA VAL A 268 -11.10 18.77 -14.17
C VAL A 268 -12.40 18.87 -13.34
N ASP A 269 -12.57 18.09 -12.25
CA ASP A 269 -13.83 18.10 -11.44
C ASP A 269 -13.67 18.24 -9.90
N THR A 270 -12.44 18.40 -9.37
CA THR A 270 -12.24 18.57 -7.91
C THR A 270 -12.45 20.04 -7.53
N TRP A 271 -13.52 20.33 -6.78
CA TRP A 271 -13.83 21.70 -6.35
C TRP A 271 -12.92 22.15 -5.20
N LEU A 272 -12.64 21.27 -4.23
CA LEU A 272 -11.77 21.59 -3.10
C LEU A 272 -10.94 20.39 -2.66
N TYR A 273 -9.67 20.66 -2.36
CA TYR A 273 -8.73 19.75 -1.74
C TYR A 273 -8.35 20.31 -0.37
N VAL A 274 -8.46 19.50 0.69
CA VAL A 274 -8.01 19.91 2.04
C VAL A 274 -7.08 18.86 2.62
N ASP A 275 -5.89 19.35 2.98
CA ASP A 275 -4.91 18.59 3.72
C ASP A 275 -5.19 18.64 5.23
N LEU A 276 -5.44 17.48 5.86
CA LEU A 276 -5.70 17.40 7.30
C LEU A 276 -4.47 16.89 8.07
N PRO A 277 -3.80 17.68 8.92
CA PRO A 277 -2.52 17.29 9.56
C PRO A 277 -2.68 16.24 10.68
N PHE A 278 -3.78 15.49 10.68
CA PHE A 278 -4.13 14.46 11.65
C PHE A 278 -4.89 13.33 10.95
N GLY A 279 -4.84 12.14 11.53
CA GLY A 279 -5.60 10.99 11.04
C GLY A 279 -7.09 11.14 11.30
N VAL A 280 -7.89 10.88 10.28
CA VAL A 280 -9.35 10.79 10.35
C VAL A 280 -9.76 9.37 9.95
N ARG A 281 -10.95 8.96 10.36
CA ARG A 281 -11.52 7.63 10.15
C ARG A 281 -12.94 7.66 9.58
N LEU A 282 -13.77 8.61 10.02
CA LEU A 282 -15.18 8.71 9.61
C LEU A 282 -15.52 10.16 9.24
N ILE A 283 -16.50 10.32 8.36
CA ILE A 283 -17.02 11.62 7.95
C ILE A 283 -18.55 11.66 7.94
N ALA A 284 -19.11 12.80 8.30
CA ALA A 284 -20.52 13.13 8.06
C ALA A 284 -20.66 14.61 7.72
N SER A 285 -21.81 15.01 7.17
CA SER A 285 -22.15 16.41 6.91
C SER A 285 -23.60 16.71 7.27
N GLY A 286 -23.83 17.86 7.91
CA GLY A 286 -25.15 18.34 8.30
C GLY A 286 -25.08 19.69 9.00
N ASP A 287 -26.19 20.41 9.03
CA ASP A 287 -26.35 21.72 9.67
C ASP A 287 -26.48 21.53 11.19
N VAL A 288 -25.37 21.56 11.92
CA VAL A 288 -25.33 21.26 13.36
C VAL A 288 -25.52 22.53 14.18
N ASP A 289 -25.08 23.68 13.67
CA ASP A 289 -25.23 24.97 14.33
C ASP A 289 -26.57 25.70 14.05
N GLY A 290 -27.30 25.25 13.03
CA GLY A 290 -28.61 25.76 12.66
C GLY A 290 -28.55 27.03 11.81
N ASP A 291 -27.42 27.33 11.15
CA ASP A 291 -27.26 28.48 10.27
C ASP A 291 -27.78 28.25 8.84
N GLY A 292 -28.27 27.05 8.55
CA GLY A 292 -28.76 26.63 7.24
C GLY A 292 -27.67 26.07 6.32
N LYS A 293 -26.42 25.93 6.78
CA LYS A 293 -25.31 25.36 6.02
C LYS A 293 -24.79 24.12 6.73
N ALA A 294 -24.40 23.13 5.93
CA ALA A 294 -23.83 21.92 6.48
C ALA A 294 -22.37 22.10 6.93
N GLU A 295 -22.07 21.71 8.17
CA GLU A 295 -20.72 21.47 8.65
C GLU A 295 -20.21 20.12 8.16
N ILE A 296 -18.88 19.99 8.08
CA ILE A 296 -18.18 18.72 7.89
C ILE A 296 -17.70 18.22 9.26
N LEU A 297 -18.15 17.03 9.64
CA LEU A 297 -17.77 16.35 10.87
C LEU A 297 -16.71 15.31 10.55
N LEU A 298 -15.55 15.41 11.20
CA LEU A 298 -14.43 14.50 11.00
C LEU A 298 -14.09 13.79 12.30
N SER A 299 -14.23 12.47 12.31
CA SER A 299 -13.84 11.67 13.47
C SER A 299 -12.42 11.14 13.37
N THR A 300 -11.61 11.34 14.41
CA THR A 300 -10.25 10.80 14.52
C THR A 300 -10.20 9.37 15.04
N GLY A 301 -11.35 8.74 15.28
CA GLY A 301 -11.47 7.50 16.07
C GLY A 301 -11.68 7.77 17.56
N ARG A 302 -11.35 8.98 18.05
CA ARG A 302 -11.53 9.40 19.45
C ARG A 302 -12.32 10.69 19.60
N ASP A 303 -11.96 11.70 18.83
CA ASP A 303 -12.62 13.00 18.87
C ASP A 303 -13.47 13.15 17.60
N VAL A 304 -14.49 14.01 17.64
CA VAL A 304 -15.19 14.49 16.45
C VAL A 304 -14.97 15.99 16.33
N ARG A 305 -14.41 16.43 15.20
CA ARG A 305 -14.08 17.83 14.92
C ARG A 305 -15.00 18.38 13.84
N PHE A 306 -15.46 19.61 14.03
CA PHE A 306 -16.44 20.27 13.17
C PHE A 306 -15.76 21.39 12.38
N TYR A 307 -16.03 21.41 11.07
CA TYR A 307 -15.39 22.29 10.12
C TYR A 307 -16.39 22.93 9.17
N MET A 308 -16.25 24.24 8.93
CA MET A 308 -17.08 24.96 7.97
C MET A 308 -16.46 24.95 6.56
N PRO A 309 -17.24 24.65 5.51
CA PRO A 309 -16.77 24.82 4.13
C PRO A 309 -16.81 26.30 3.73
N GLY A 310 -15.65 26.99 3.72
CA GLY A 310 -15.61 28.43 3.44
C GLY A 310 -14.25 29.08 3.15
N GLY A 311 -13.21 28.29 2.81
CA GLY A 311 -11.89 28.79 2.37
C GLY A 311 -10.72 28.25 3.20
N GLU A 312 -10.87 28.19 4.52
CA GLU A 312 -9.99 27.44 5.41
C GLU A 312 -10.85 26.56 6.30
N VAL A 313 -10.46 25.28 6.43
CA VAL A 313 -11.07 24.31 7.34
C VAL A 313 -10.74 24.75 8.77
N SER A 314 -11.54 25.69 9.26
CA SER A 314 -11.42 26.28 10.59
C SER A 314 -12.16 25.41 11.61
N ARG A 315 -11.42 24.94 12.62
CA ARG A 315 -12.00 24.17 13.72
C ARG A 315 -12.89 25.10 14.53
N ARG A 316 -14.18 24.76 14.66
CA ARG A 316 -15.11 25.55 15.46
C ARG A 316 -15.48 24.86 16.77
N TYR A 317 -15.96 23.62 16.68
CA TYR A 317 -16.41 22.83 17.83
C TYR A 317 -15.74 21.45 17.84
N GLU A 318 -15.79 20.78 18.98
CA GLU A 318 -15.23 19.44 19.15
C GLU A 318 -16.02 18.64 20.18
N ILE A 319 -16.36 17.40 19.85
CA ILE A 319 -16.78 16.38 20.82
C ILE A 319 -15.54 15.62 21.24
N LYS A 320 -15.14 15.77 22.50
CA LYS A 320 -13.96 15.10 23.08
C LYS A 320 -14.31 13.71 23.55
N GLY A 321 -13.58 12.71 23.06
CA GLY A 321 -13.67 11.34 23.56
C GLY A 321 -12.61 11.01 24.60
N SER A 322 -12.61 9.75 25.03
CA SER A 322 -11.61 9.19 25.95
C SER A 322 -10.53 8.40 25.19
N ALA A 323 -9.36 8.18 25.80
CA ALA A 323 -8.26 7.46 25.14
C ALA A 323 -8.59 6.01 24.74
N MET A 324 -9.68 5.43 25.27
CA MET A 324 -10.14 4.07 24.99
C MET A 324 -11.34 4.03 24.03
N ASP A 325 -11.79 5.19 23.53
CA ASP A 325 -12.87 5.25 22.56
C ASP A 325 -12.31 4.88 21.18
N ASP A 326 -12.99 3.97 20.48
CA ASP A 326 -12.76 3.65 19.07
C ASP A 326 -14.07 3.84 18.28
N HIS A 327 -14.18 4.97 17.57
CA HIS A 327 -15.39 5.31 16.83
C HIS A 327 -15.56 4.39 15.62
N LEU A 328 -16.75 3.78 15.52
CA LEU A 328 -17.10 2.80 14.50
C LEU A 328 -18.03 3.36 13.42
N TRP A 329 -18.93 4.28 13.81
CA TRP A 329 -19.91 4.85 12.88
C TRP A 329 -20.28 6.27 13.29
N LEU A 330 -20.44 7.15 12.30
CA LEU A 330 -20.81 8.54 12.47
C LEU A 330 -21.92 8.89 11.47
N ASP A 331 -23.02 9.43 11.98
CA ASP A 331 -24.15 9.93 11.19
C ASP A 331 -24.65 11.25 11.80
N VAL A 332 -25.45 11.98 11.02
CA VAL A 332 -26.17 13.16 11.50
C VAL A 332 -27.60 13.16 11.00
N MET A 333 -28.54 13.66 11.79
CA MET A 333 -29.95 13.81 11.43
C MET A 333 -30.63 14.79 12.38
N ASP A 334 -31.50 15.66 11.87
CA ASP A 334 -32.45 16.39 12.71
C ASP A 334 -33.51 15.41 13.23
N ILE A 335 -33.27 14.86 14.42
CA ILE A 335 -34.11 13.80 15.01
C ILE A 335 -35.24 14.37 15.85
N ASN A 336 -35.07 15.60 16.37
CA ASN A 336 -36.02 16.26 17.24
C ASN A 336 -36.92 17.27 16.49
N GLY A 337 -36.63 17.58 15.23
CA GLY A 337 -37.36 18.48 14.36
C GLY A 337 -37.16 19.96 14.68
N ASP A 338 -36.06 20.33 15.34
CA ASP A 338 -35.78 21.71 15.75
C ASP A 338 -35.00 22.53 14.70
N GLY A 339 -34.69 21.92 13.56
CA GLY A 339 -33.95 22.53 12.46
C GLY A 339 -32.44 22.45 12.59
N ARG A 340 -31.89 21.92 13.69
CA ARG A 340 -30.48 21.54 13.84
C ARG A 340 -30.35 20.03 13.70
N THR A 341 -29.23 19.60 13.16
CA THR A 341 -28.91 18.17 13.05
C THR A 341 -28.20 17.68 14.30
N GLU A 342 -28.74 16.62 14.92
CA GLU A 342 -28.06 15.87 15.96
C GLU A 342 -26.95 14.99 15.39
N VAL A 343 -25.91 14.76 16.21
CA VAL A 343 -24.77 13.90 15.86
C VAL A 343 -24.93 12.54 16.51
N MET A 344 -24.94 11.49 15.69
CA MET A 344 -25.06 10.10 16.10
C MET A 344 -23.70 9.42 16.00
N LEU A 345 -23.18 8.94 17.11
CA LEU A 345 -21.86 8.32 17.18
C LEU A 345 -21.96 6.94 17.81
N THR A 346 -21.49 5.92 17.10
CA THR A 346 -21.31 4.57 17.65
C THR A 346 -19.83 4.31 17.84
N LEU A 347 -19.43 3.85 19.03
CA LEU A 347 -18.05 3.57 19.39
C LEU A 347 -17.92 2.24 20.13
N MET A 348 -16.74 1.63 20.03
CA MET A 348 -16.31 0.57 20.90
C MET A 348 -15.51 1.15 22.06
N LYS A 349 -15.80 0.68 23.27
CA LYS A 349 -15.07 1.01 24.48
C LYS A 349 -15.07 -0.19 25.42
N ASP A 350 -13.90 -0.65 25.83
CA ASP A 350 -13.74 -1.80 26.72
C ASP A 350 -14.56 -3.03 26.27
N GLU A 351 -14.44 -3.39 24.99
CA GLU A 351 -15.18 -4.48 24.33
C GLU A 351 -16.72 -4.35 24.38
N LYS A 352 -17.24 -3.13 24.61
CA LYS A 352 -18.66 -2.82 24.56
C LYS A 352 -18.95 -1.82 23.45
N ILE A 353 -20.12 -1.97 22.85
CA ILE A 353 -20.65 -0.96 21.94
C ILE A 353 -21.45 0.05 22.75
N ILE A 354 -21.14 1.33 22.53
CA ILE A 354 -21.85 2.47 23.09
C ILE A 354 -22.22 3.37 21.91
N SER A 355 -23.50 3.72 21.81
CA SER A 355 -23.96 4.77 20.89
C SER A 355 -24.45 5.97 21.67
N ARG A 356 -24.14 7.16 21.16
CA ARG A 356 -24.56 8.45 21.71
C ARG A 356 -25.20 9.30 20.62
N ILE A 357 -26.22 10.05 21.02
CA ILE A 357 -26.82 11.12 20.22
C ILE A 357 -26.48 12.43 20.93
N TYR A 358 -25.82 13.35 20.23
CA TYR A 358 -25.44 14.65 20.73
C TYR A 358 -26.27 15.75 20.07
N GLU A 359 -26.61 16.75 20.85
CA GLU A 359 -27.23 17.99 20.39
C GLU A 359 -26.32 19.16 20.78
N MET A 360 -26.22 20.14 19.88
CA MET A 360 -25.50 21.37 20.17
C MET A 360 -26.46 22.44 20.70
N LYS A 361 -26.15 22.95 21.89
CA LYS A 361 -26.85 24.08 22.52
C LYS A 361 -25.83 25.09 23.03
N ASN A 362 -26.00 26.36 22.64
CA ASN A 362 -25.11 27.46 23.03
C ASN A 362 -23.63 27.09 22.81
N ASP A 363 -23.28 26.66 21.60
CA ASP A 363 -21.91 26.29 21.21
C ASP A 363 -21.29 25.12 21.99
N LYS A 364 -22.12 24.31 22.67
CA LYS A 364 -21.69 23.15 23.45
C LYS A 364 -22.50 21.92 23.11
N PHE A 365 -21.82 20.78 23.02
CA PHE A 365 -22.48 19.50 22.84
C PHE A 365 -22.96 18.93 24.18
N SER A 366 -24.20 18.45 24.18
CA SER A 366 -24.79 17.68 25.27
C SER A 366 -25.28 16.34 24.73
N VAL A 367 -25.19 15.29 25.56
CA VAL A 367 -25.69 13.97 25.20
C VAL A 367 -27.20 13.95 25.41
N LEU A 368 -27.97 13.79 24.33
CA LEU A 368 -29.42 13.56 24.39
C LEU A 368 -29.76 12.14 24.78
N TRP A 369 -28.94 11.18 24.33
CA TRP A 369 -29.17 9.76 24.60
C TRP A 369 -27.86 8.96 24.51
N GLU A 370 -27.77 7.91 25.34
CA GLU A 370 -26.72 6.91 25.31
C GLU A 370 -27.33 5.51 25.45
N GLY A 371 -26.79 4.53 24.71
CA GLY A 371 -27.22 3.14 24.83
C GLY A 371 -26.24 2.12 24.27
N ASN A 372 -26.43 0.85 24.64
CA ASN A 372 -25.54 -0.26 24.29
C ASN A 372 -26.03 -1.03 23.06
N VAL A 373 -26.23 -0.33 21.96
CA VAL A 373 -26.66 -0.87 20.66
C VAL A 373 -25.84 -0.21 19.57
N PHE A 374 -25.70 -0.87 18.42
CA PHE A 374 -25.28 -0.17 17.21
C PHE A 374 -26.39 0.79 16.77
N LEU A 375 -26.00 1.96 16.25
CA LEU A 375 -26.90 2.98 15.77
C LEU A 375 -26.51 3.40 14.35
N ARG A 376 -27.51 3.61 13.48
CA ARG A 376 -27.33 4.05 12.10
C ARG A 376 -28.54 4.85 11.60
N ARG A 377 -28.30 5.88 10.79
CA ARG A 377 -29.32 6.54 9.96
C ARG A 377 -29.48 5.81 8.63
N ILE A 378 -30.72 5.59 8.20
CA ILE A 378 -31.03 5.15 6.84
C ILE A 378 -32.16 5.99 6.25
N GLY A 379 -31.82 6.86 5.29
CA GLY A 379 -32.75 7.88 4.80
C GLY A 379 -33.16 8.83 5.94
N SER A 380 -34.44 8.83 6.29
CA SER A 380 -35.03 9.57 7.42
C SER A 380 -35.31 8.70 8.65
N GLU A 381 -34.94 7.43 8.61
CA GLU A 381 -35.19 6.47 9.71
C GLU A 381 -33.93 6.33 10.57
N LEU A 382 -34.13 6.27 11.90
CA LEU A 382 -33.12 5.83 12.85
C LEU A 382 -33.31 4.33 13.11
N ILE A 383 -32.24 3.55 12.99
CA ILE A 383 -32.27 2.10 13.23
C ILE A 383 -31.18 1.68 14.21
N ALA A 384 -31.42 0.57 14.90
CA ALA A 384 -30.48 -0.01 15.83
C ALA A 384 -30.45 -1.54 15.77
N GLN A 385 -29.35 -2.10 16.28
CA GLN A 385 -29.16 -3.54 16.45
C GLN A 385 -28.38 -3.81 17.73
N ALA A 386 -28.72 -4.87 18.45
CA ALA A 386 -28.03 -5.20 19.69
C ALA A 386 -26.62 -5.72 19.43
N TYR A 387 -25.75 -5.59 20.45
CA TYR A 387 -24.39 -6.09 20.44
C TYR A 387 -24.18 -7.16 21.51
N THR A 388 -23.32 -8.14 21.23
CA THR A 388 -22.67 -8.96 22.27
C THR A 388 -21.22 -9.23 21.91
N ALA A 389 -20.37 -9.42 22.92
CA ALA A 389 -18.97 -9.80 22.70
C ALA A 389 -18.82 -11.10 21.90
N GLY A 390 -19.70 -12.08 22.15
CA GLY A 390 -19.65 -13.39 21.47
C GLY A 390 -20.02 -13.36 19.99
N GLU A 391 -21.02 -12.56 19.61
CA GLU A 391 -21.56 -12.57 18.24
C GLU A 391 -21.11 -11.37 17.39
N GLY A 392 -20.80 -10.23 18.02
CA GLY A 392 -20.78 -8.93 17.36
C GLY A 392 -22.20 -8.40 17.24
N TYR A 393 -22.82 -8.53 16.07
CA TYR A 393 -24.22 -8.16 15.83
C TYR A 393 -25.17 -9.23 16.34
N ARG A 394 -26.14 -8.85 17.18
CA ARG A 394 -27.11 -9.77 17.78
C ARG A 394 -28.55 -9.39 17.45
N GLY A 395 -29.30 -10.39 17.01
CA GLY A 395 -30.74 -10.28 16.77
C GLY A 395 -31.11 -9.36 15.60
N PRO A 396 -32.41 -9.06 15.43
CA PRO A 396 -32.89 -8.28 14.30
C PRO A 396 -32.48 -6.82 14.39
N VAL A 397 -32.30 -6.18 13.23
CA VAL A 397 -32.30 -4.72 13.12
C VAL A 397 -33.72 -4.20 13.39
N PHE A 398 -33.86 -3.10 14.11
CA PHE A 398 -35.15 -2.53 14.46
C PHE A 398 -35.14 -1.00 14.34
N THR A 399 -36.31 -0.41 14.11
CA THR A 399 -36.46 1.05 14.04
C THR A 399 -36.45 1.68 15.43
N ILE A 400 -36.06 2.95 15.50
CA ILE A 400 -36.17 3.77 16.70
C ILE A 400 -37.19 4.87 16.42
N ILE A 401 -38.16 4.98 17.32
CA ILE A 401 -39.16 6.04 17.32
C ILE A 401 -38.66 7.10 18.30
N TRP A 402 -38.32 8.28 17.78
CA TRP A 402 -37.95 9.42 18.61
C TRP A 402 -39.20 10.23 18.94
N LYS A 403 -39.77 10.03 20.13
CA LYS A 403 -40.93 10.77 20.62
C LYS A 403 -40.73 11.04 22.10
N ASP A 404 -40.19 12.21 22.41
CA ASP A 404 -39.71 12.61 23.74
C ASP A 404 -38.56 11.71 24.23
N GLY A 405 -37.72 11.26 23.31
CA GLY A 405 -36.58 10.37 23.55
C GLY A 405 -36.68 9.01 22.85
N TYR A 406 -35.72 8.15 23.15
CA TYR A 406 -35.56 6.84 22.53
C TYR A 406 -36.69 5.87 22.86
N LYS A 407 -37.36 5.34 21.82
CA LYS A 407 -38.27 4.20 21.94
C LYS A 407 -37.98 3.17 20.87
N LYS A 408 -37.87 1.90 21.26
CA LYS A 408 -37.71 0.79 20.32
C LYS A 408 -39.00 0.62 19.50
N GLY A 409 -38.87 0.65 18.19
CA GLY A 409 -39.92 0.37 17.21
C GLY A 409 -39.94 -1.09 16.75
N GLY A 410 -40.48 -1.31 15.56
CA GLY A 410 -40.63 -2.64 14.96
C GLY A 410 -39.32 -3.19 14.39
N ASN A 411 -39.25 -4.52 14.28
CA ASN A 411 -38.13 -5.19 13.61
C ASN A 411 -38.21 -4.99 12.09
N ILE A 412 -37.05 -4.86 11.45
CA ILE A 412 -36.89 -4.79 10.01
C ILE A 412 -36.64 -6.19 9.48
N SER A 413 -37.39 -6.60 8.45
CA SER A 413 -37.17 -7.87 7.77
C SER A 413 -36.00 -7.75 6.79
N LEU A 414 -34.87 -8.39 7.10
CA LEU A 414 -33.65 -8.39 6.29
C LEU A 414 -33.34 -9.82 5.79
N PRO A 415 -32.68 -9.97 4.61
CA PRO A 415 -32.32 -11.28 4.08
C PRO A 415 -31.13 -11.89 4.83
N GLY A 416 -31.22 -13.16 5.21
CA GLY A 416 -30.12 -13.91 5.83
C GLY A 416 -29.55 -13.22 7.08
N ASP A 417 -28.21 -13.15 7.17
CA ASP A 417 -27.48 -12.56 8.30
C ASP A 417 -27.09 -11.08 8.08
N VAL A 418 -27.80 -10.37 7.18
CA VAL A 418 -27.57 -8.95 6.91
C VAL A 418 -27.77 -8.14 8.20
N ASN A 419 -26.72 -7.44 8.62
CA ASN A 419 -26.72 -6.62 9.83
C ASN A 419 -26.96 -5.12 9.53
N ILE A 420 -27.00 -4.31 10.58
CA ILE A 420 -27.31 -2.88 10.52
C ILE A 420 -26.44 -2.07 9.55
N TYR A 421 -25.17 -2.41 9.33
CA TYR A 421 -24.26 -1.64 8.46
C TYR A 421 -24.15 -2.20 7.03
N ASP A 422 -24.82 -3.31 6.73
CA ASP A 422 -24.58 -4.04 5.49
C ASP A 422 -25.33 -3.52 4.28
N PHE A 423 -26.43 -2.78 4.49
CA PHE A 423 -27.43 -2.61 3.44
C PHE A 423 -27.87 -1.16 3.17
N ALA A 424 -28.45 -0.95 2.01
CA ALA A 424 -29.23 0.24 1.65
C ALA A 424 -30.55 -0.20 0.98
N TYR A 425 -31.55 0.68 1.06
CA TYR A 425 -32.80 0.49 0.33
C TYR A 425 -32.73 1.10 -1.06
N ILE A 426 -33.31 0.43 -2.04
CA ILE A 426 -33.62 0.99 -3.36
C ILE A 426 -35.15 1.00 -3.47
N ASN A 427 -35.73 2.19 -3.56
CA ASN A 427 -37.16 2.39 -3.69
C ASN A 427 -37.51 2.47 -5.18
N GLU A 428 -38.34 1.54 -5.65
CA GLU A 428 -38.83 1.51 -7.02
C GLU A 428 -40.11 2.35 -7.16
N SER A 429 -40.38 2.80 -8.39
CA SER A 429 -41.54 3.64 -8.70
C SER A 429 -42.89 2.96 -8.47
N ASP A 430 -42.91 1.62 -8.43
CA ASP A 430 -44.08 0.80 -8.14
C ASP A 430 -44.31 0.58 -6.63
N GLY A 431 -43.49 1.21 -5.78
CA GLY A 431 -43.57 1.11 -4.32
C GLY A 431 -42.81 -0.07 -3.73
N ARG A 432 -42.17 -0.92 -4.53
CA ARG A 432 -41.29 -1.96 -3.99
C ARG A 432 -40.04 -1.35 -3.35
N ARG A 433 -39.64 -1.93 -2.22
CA ARG A 433 -38.43 -1.55 -1.47
C ARG A 433 -37.44 -2.71 -1.53
N LEU A 434 -36.48 -2.60 -2.44
CA LEU A 434 -35.42 -3.59 -2.62
C LEU A 434 -34.31 -3.36 -1.60
N ILE A 435 -33.55 -4.41 -1.29
CA ILE A 435 -32.42 -4.36 -0.35
C ILE A 435 -31.14 -4.69 -1.11
N LEU A 436 -30.24 -3.72 -1.22
CA LEU A 436 -28.87 -3.94 -1.68
C LEU A 436 -28.01 -4.16 -0.43
N ALA A 437 -27.33 -5.29 -0.32
CA ALA A 437 -26.53 -5.62 0.85
C ALA A 437 -25.20 -6.27 0.51
N TYR A 438 -24.19 -5.96 1.32
CA TYR A 438 -22.91 -6.66 1.32
C TYR A 438 -22.99 -8.01 2.02
N ASP A 439 -22.29 -9.01 1.48
CA ASP A 439 -21.87 -10.18 2.25
C ASP A 439 -20.50 -9.97 2.93
N ASP A 440 -20.07 -10.94 3.73
CA ASP A 440 -18.80 -10.85 4.49
C ASP A 440 -17.56 -11.03 3.61
N ALA A 441 -17.72 -11.53 2.39
CA ALA A 441 -16.64 -11.62 1.39
C ALA A 441 -16.47 -10.31 0.60
N GLY A 442 -17.39 -9.35 0.76
CA GLY A 442 -17.36 -8.04 0.13
C GLY A 442 -18.10 -7.97 -1.19
N TYR A 443 -18.94 -8.95 -1.54
CA TYR A 443 -19.82 -8.87 -2.71
C TYR A 443 -21.13 -8.18 -2.35
N LEU A 444 -21.70 -7.46 -3.31
CA LEU A 444 -23.04 -6.88 -3.19
C LEU A 444 -24.08 -7.83 -3.78
N SER A 445 -25.22 -7.95 -3.14
CA SER A 445 -26.38 -8.68 -3.65
C SER A 445 -27.65 -7.82 -3.51
N LEU A 446 -28.50 -7.84 -4.53
CA LEU A 446 -29.81 -7.18 -4.51
C LEU A 446 -30.89 -8.22 -4.20
N TYR A 447 -31.79 -7.87 -3.29
CA TYR A 447 -32.90 -8.73 -2.85
C TYR A 447 -34.25 -8.05 -3.05
N ASP A 448 -35.22 -8.82 -3.52
CA ASP A 448 -36.64 -8.46 -3.59
C ASP A 448 -37.45 -9.46 -2.74
N GLY A 449 -38.13 -9.00 -1.70
CA GLY A 449 -38.88 -9.87 -0.78
C GLY A 449 -38.05 -11.01 -0.17
N GLY A 450 -36.76 -10.79 0.07
CA GLY A 450 -35.81 -11.80 0.58
C GLY A 450 -35.21 -12.72 -0.48
N LYS A 451 -35.68 -12.69 -1.73
CA LYS A 451 -35.09 -13.44 -2.85
C LYS A 451 -33.95 -12.64 -3.48
N LYS A 452 -32.76 -13.25 -3.58
CA LYS A 452 -31.63 -12.67 -4.32
C LYS A 452 -31.97 -12.62 -5.81
N ILE A 453 -31.91 -11.42 -6.40
CA ILE A 453 -32.20 -11.19 -7.83
C ILE A 453 -30.98 -10.72 -8.63
N TRP A 454 -29.92 -10.28 -7.94
CA TRP A 454 -28.65 -9.90 -8.56
C TRP A 454 -27.49 -10.05 -7.57
N GLN A 455 -26.27 -10.27 -8.08
CA GLN A 455 -25.02 -10.25 -7.32
C GLN A 455 -23.92 -9.59 -8.16
N SER A 456 -23.04 -8.84 -7.51
CA SER A 456 -21.86 -8.24 -8.16
C SER A 456 -20.91 -9.32 -8.67
N LYS A 457 -20.22 -9.03 -9.79
CA LYS A 457 -19.26 -9.97 -10.39
C LYS A 457 -17.97 -10.08 -9.57
N GLU A 458 -17.60 -8.99 -8.92
CA GLU A 458 -16.40 -8.85 -8.10
C GLU A 458 -16.78 -8.35 -6.72
N ASP A 459 -15.87 -8.55 -5.77
CA ASP A 459 -15.97 -7.90 -4.47
C ASP A 459 -15.48 -6.45 -4.52
N TYR A 460 -15.72 -5.74 -3.42
CA TYR A 460 -15.44 -4.32 -3.27
C TYR A 460 -14.18 -4.01 -2.45
N GLY A 461 -13.32 -4.99 -2.20
CA GLY A 461 -12.01 -4.78 -1.58
C GLY A 461 -11.96 -5.05 -0.08
N GLY A 462 -13.00 -5.65 0.51
CA GLY A 462 -13.08 -5.94 1.94
C GLY A 462 -13.25 -4.69 2.82
N PHE A 463 -13.25 -4.91 4.14
CA PHE A 463 -13.65 -3.90 5.13
C PHE A 463 -12.47 -3.49 6.03
N LEU A 464 -12.41 -2.19 6.39
CA LEU A 464 -11.31 -1.62 7.17
C LEU A 464 -11.39 -1.92 8.67
N THR A 465 -12.58 -2.26 9.16
CA THR A 465 -12.83 -2.48 10.58
C THR A 465 -13.39 -3.88 10.78
N THR A 466 -12.56 -4.75 11.37
CA THR A 466 -12.91 -6.15 11.61
C THR A 466 -12.44 -6.58 12.98
N PHE A 467 -13.34 -7.19 13.74
CA PHE A 467 -13.09 -7.70 15.09
C PHE A 467 -13.14 -9.22 15.09
N ARG A 468 -12.32 -9.84 15.95
CA ARG A 468 -12.34 -11.29 16.16
C ARG A 468 -13.39 -11.63 17.22
N LYS A 469 -14.12 -12.72 17.02
CA LYS A 469 -15.03 -13.24 18.05
C LYS A 469 -14.23 -14.00 19.12
N PRO A 470 -14.56 -13.87 20.43
CA PRO A 470 -13.97 -14.68 21.48
C PRO A 470 -14.35 -16.16 21.27
N ALA A 471 -13.36 -17.06 21.21
CA ALA A 471 -13.60 -18.49 21.09
C ALA A 471 -13.51 -19.18 22.48
N PRO A 472 -14.46 -20.05 22.86
CA PRO A 472 -14.48 -20.71 24.17
C PRO A 472 -13.35 -21.75 24.37
N THR A 473 -12.64 -22.14 23.31
CA THR A 473 -11.48 -23.04 23.37
C THR A 473 -10.42 -22.64 22.36
N VAL A 474 -9.14 -22.79 22.71
CA VAL A 474 -7.96 -22.49 21.84
C VAL A 474 -7.98 -23.27 20.51
N MET A 475 -8.73 -24.38 20.43
CA MET A 475 -8.83 -25.26 19.26
C MET A 475 -10.08 -25.04 18.39
N ALA A 476 -11.08 -24.28 18.85
CA ALA A 476 -12.22 -23.91 18.02
C ALA A 476 -11.84 -22.64 17.23
N ASP A 477 -11.94 -22.73 15.91
CA ASP A 477 -11.35 -21.84 14.92
C ASP A 477 -11.27 -20.36 15.38
N MET A 478 -10.05 -19.85 15.60
CA MET A 478 -9.74 -18.42 15.83
C MET A 478 -10.08 -17.53 14.62
N LYS A 479 -11.00 -17.97 13.75
CA LYS A 479 -11.29 -17.41 12.41
C LYS A 479 -12.60 -16.64 12.33
N GLU A 480 -13.54 -16.82 13.28
CA GLU A 480 -14.79 -16.06 13.21
C GLU A 480 -14.56 -14.58 13.52
N LYS A 481 -15.07 -13.73 12.63
CA LYS A 481 -14.91 -12.29 12.68
C LYS A 481 -16.25 -11.62 12.38
N TRP A 482 -16.41 -10.38 12.82
CA TRP A 482 -17.47 -9.49 12.35
C TRP A 482 -16.84 -8.17 11.93
N SER A 483 -17.45 -7.49 10.95
CA SER A 483 -16.90 -6.26 10.38
C SER A 483 -17.93 -5.14 10.39
N VAL A 484 -17.46 -3.90 10.46
CA VAL A 484 -18.27 -2.73 10.13
C VAL A 484 -18.06 -2.47 8.64
N LYS A 485 -19.11 -2.69 7.84
CA LYS A 485 -19.05 -2.59 6.38
C LYS A 485 -19.08 -1.13 5.91
N ASP A 486 -18.64 -0.90 4.68
CA ASP A 486 -18.61 0.44 4.10
C ASP A 486 -20.01 1.00 3.88
N ARG A 487 -20.13 2.32 3.95
CA ARG A 487 -21.39 3.02 3.74
C ARG A 487 -21.94 2.79 2.34
N LEU A 488 -23.24 2.51 2.29
CA LEU A 488 -24.07 2.54 1.09
C LEU A 488 -25.04 3.72 1.19
N SER A 489 -24.90 4.71 0.31
CA SER A 489 -25.73 5.93 0.32
C SER A 489 -26.54 6.06 -0.96
N LEU A 490 -27.86 6.16 -0.83
CA LEU A 490 -28.77 6.38 -1.94
C LEU A 490 -28.92 7.88 -2.22
N GLN A 491 -28.68 8.29 -3.47
CA GLN A 491 -29.01 9.62 -3.97
C GLN A 491 -29.44 9.51 -5.44
N ASN A 492 -30.51 10.20 -5.84
CA ASN A 492 -31.00 10.23 -7.22
C ASN A 492 -31.21 8.82 -7.85
N ARG A 493 -31.70 7.85 -7.07
CA ARG A 493 -31.88 6.42 -7.43
C ARG A 493 -30.57 5.64 -7.69
N GLU A 494 -29.42 6.24 -7.44
CA GLU A 494 -28.14 5.57 -7.48
C GLU A 494 -27.64 5.29 -6.06
N VAL A 495 -27.07 4.11 -5.83
CA VAL A 495 -26.38 3.79 -4.59
C VAL A 495 -24.88 3.99 -4.80
N PHE A 496 -24.31 4.94 -4.06
CA PHE A 496 -22.87 5.17 -4.03
C PHE A 496 -22.19 4.15 -3.13
N VAL A 497 -21.01 3.71 -3.53
CA VAL A 497 -20.23 2.69 -2.82
C VAL A 497 -18.73 2.86 -3.03
N ILE A 498 -17.95 2.45 -2.03
CA ILE A 498 -16.49 2.38 -2.10
C ILE A 498 -16.07 1.05 -2.70
N LYS A 499 -15.18 1.07 -3.70
CA LYS A 499 -14.43 -0.10 -4.15
C LYS A 499 -12.95 0.14 -3.91
N ARG A 500 -12.28 -0.76 -3.18
CA ARG A 500 -10.83 -0.68 -2.97
C ARG A 500 -10.09 -1.78 -3.70
N LEU A 501 -8.95 -1.44 -4.29
CA LEU A 501 -8.09 -2.35 -5.02
C LEU A 501 -6.85 -2.64 -4.16
N PRO A 502 -6.69 -3.88 -3.64
CA PRO A 502 -5.52 -4.25 -2.85
C PRO A 502 -4.26 -4.28 -3.71
N PHE A 503 -3.09 -4.16 -3.08
CA PHE A 503 -1.84 -4.41 -3.77
C PHE A 503 -1.79 -5.85 -4.30
N VAL A 504 -1.23 -6.03 -5.50
CA VAL A 504 -1.03 -7.37 -6.10
C VAL A 504 -0.18 -8.21 -5.14
N GLY A 505 -0.65 -9.41 -4.80
CA GLY A 505 0.04 -10.33 -3.89
C GLY A 505 -0.16 -10.05 -2.39
N MET A 506 -0.84 -8.96 -2.01
CA MET A 506 -1.20 -8.70 -0.60
C MET A 506 -2.59 -9.22 -0.25
N ALA A 507 -2.76 -9.64 1.00
CA ALA A 507 -4.08 -9.96 1.54
C ALA A 507 -4.94 -8.69 1.66
N LYS A 508 -6.26 -8.83 1.43
CA LYS A 508 -7.23 -7.74 1.58
C LYS A 508 -7.14 -7.14 2.99
N GLY A 509 -7.20 -5.81 3.07
CA GLY A 509 -7.09 -5.06 4.33
C GLY A 509 -5.67 -4.77 4.81
N MET A 510 -4.61 -5.30 4.18
CA MET A 510 -3.21 -4.94 4.49
C MET A 510 -2.67 -3.72 3.74
N GLY A 511 -3.54 -3.01 3.02
CA GLY A 511 -3.19 -1.83 2.24
C GLY A 511 -3.83 -1.89 0.86
N TYR A 512 -4.10 -0.71 0.31
CA TYR A 512 -4.74 -0.53 -0.98
C TYR A 512 -3.84 0.34 -1.85
N SER A 513 -3.67 -0.07 -3.10
CA SER A 513 -2.95 0.74 -4.08
C SER A 513 -3.84 1.88 -4.56
N ASN A 514 -5.14 1.59 -4.69
CA ASN A 514 -6.10 2.48 -5.30
C ASN A 514 -7.51 2.23 -4.76
N SER A 515 -8.34 3.26 -4.78
CA SER A 515 -9.76 3.23 -4.42
C SER A 515 -10.60 3.93 -5.49
N GLN A 516 -11.87 3.58 -5.54
CA GLN A 516 -12.86 4.14 -6.46
C GLN A 516 -14.15 4.43 -5.68
N VAL A 517 -14.88 5.44 -6.14
CA VAL A 517 -16.30 5.57 -5.83
C VAL A 517 -17.08 5.07 -7.03
N ARG A 518 -17.99 4.12 -6.81
CA ARG A 518 -18.91 3.62 -7.83
C ARG A 518 -20.33 4.04 -7.52
N SER A 519 -21.15 4.13 -8.55
CA SER A 519 -22.60 4.23 -8.41
C SER A 519 -23.27 3.01 -9.04
N LEU A 520 -24.28 2.51 -8.34
CA LEU A 520 -25.09 1.36 -8.73
C LEU A 520 -26.51 1.83 -8.98
N TRP A 521 -27.02 1.54 -10.17
CA TRP A 521 -28.38 1.89 -10.56
C TRP A 521 -29.14 0.65 -11.05
N TRP A 522 -30.25 0.34 -10.38
CA TRP A 522 -31.13 -0.72 -10.79
C TRP A 522 -32.12 -0.24 -11.85
N THR A 523 -32.14 -0.90 -13.01
CA THR A 523 -33.00 -0.54 -14.15
C THR A 523 -34.39 -1.17 -14.10
N GLY A 524 -34.64 -2.03 -13.11
CA GLY A 524 -35.80 -2.94 -13.07
C GLY A 524 -35.46 -4.36 -13.55
N VAL A 525 -34.38 -4.53 -14.33
CA VAL A 525 -33.98 -5.81 -14.93
C VAL A 525 -32.50 -6.14 -14.69
N SER A 526 -31.64 -5.12 -14.73
CA SER A 526 -30.19 -5.23 -14.54
C SER A 526 -29.68 -4.18 -13.56
N MET A 527 -28.54 -4.48 -12.95
CA MET A 527 -27.76 -3.48 -12.22
C MET A 527 -26.74 -2.87 -13.18
N GLU A 528 -26.83 -1.56 -13.38
CA GLU A 528 -25.79 -0.77 -14.04
C GLU A 528 -24.79 -0.29 -13.01
N GLU A 529 -23.51 -0.58 -13.22
CA GLU A 529 -22.40 -0.10 -12.38
C GLU A 529 -21.60 0.94 -13.14
N ARG A 530 -21.34 2.08 -12.51
CA ARG A 530 -20.54 3.17 -13.09
C ARG A 530 -19.45 3.60 -12.12
N THR A 531 -18.28 3.93 -12.64
CA THR A 531 -17.23 4.58 -11.85
C THR A 531 -17.55 6.07 -11.76
N VAL A 532 -17.81 6.56 -10.54
CA VAL A 532 -18.08 7.97 -10.27
C VAL A 532 -16.78 8.73 -10.22
N ILE A 533 -15.84 8.23 -9.41
CA ILE A 533 -14.49 8.76 -9.26
C ILE A 533 -13.54 7.58 -9.39
N GLU A 534 -12.59 7.74 -10.31
CA GLU A 534 -11.53 6.78 -10.56
C GLU A 534 -10.23 7.24 -9.90
N ASN A 535 -9.36 6.29 -9.58
CA ASN A 535 -7.97 6.52 -9.19
C ASN A 535 -7.76 7.38 -7.93
N ILE A 536 -8.49 7.08 -6.85
CA ILE A 536 -8.23 7.66 -5.53
C ILE A 536 -7.05 6.91 -4.90
N PRO A 537 -5.88 7.54 -4.70
CA PRO A 537 -4.70 6.84 -4.20
C PRO A 537 -4.93 6.28 -2.82
N GLY A 538 -4.44 5.06 -2.57
CA GLY A 538 -4.46 4.48 -1.24
C GLY A 538 -5.86 4.03 -0.81
N THR A 539 -6.20 4.38 0.42
CA THR A 539 -7.39 3.86 1.10
C THR A 539 -8.46 4.93 1.23
N LEU A 540 -9.54 4.83 0.46
CA LEU A 540 -10.73 5.63 0.73
C LEU A 540 -11.37 5.15 2.02
N LEU A 541 -11.48 6.01 3.03
CA LEU A 541 -11.91 5.62 4.38
C LEU A 541 -13.42 5.65 4.52
N ASP A 542 -14.04 6.76 4.11
CA ASP A 542 -15.48 7.02 4.22
C ASP A 542 -15.84 8.18 3.26
N TYR A 543 -17.13 8.45 3.09
CA TYR A 543 -17.61 9.59 2.31
C TYR A 543 -18.94 10.14 2.85
N SER A 544 -19.22 11.40 2.53
CA SER A 544 -20.52 12.03 2.77
C SER A 544 -21.10 12.61 1.47
N LEU A 545 -22.42 12.61 1.36
CA LEU A 545 -23.17 13.24 0.27
C LEU A 545 -23.94 14.42 0.86
N GLU A 546 -23.72 15.61 0.32
CA GLU A 546 -24.34 16.85 0.79
C GLU A 546 -24.85 17.69 -0.39
N GLY A 547 -26.16 17.64 -0.63
CA GLY A 547 -26.75 18.19 -1.86
C GLY A 547 -26.04 17.62 -3.09
N ASP A 548 -25.52 18.49 -3.96
CA ASP A 548 -24.75 18.08 -5.15
C ASP A 548 -23.25 17.90 -4.86
N ARG A 549 -22.84 17.63 -3.62
CA ARG A 549 -21.43 17.47 -3.25
C ARG A 549 -21.16 16.05 -2.79
N LEU A 550 -20.08 15.47 -3.32
CA LEU A 550 -19.49 14.23 -2.82
C LEU A 550 -18.20 14.59 -2.08
N ILE A 551 -18.20 14.36 -0.77
CA ILE A 551 -17.08 14.67 0.12
C ILE A 551 -16.39 13.36 0.46
N LEU A 552 -15.17 13.17 -0.02
CA LEU A 552 -14.38 11.96 0.19
C LEU A 552 -13.35 12.15 1.27
N LEU A 553 -13.23 11.17 2.15
CA LEU A 553 -12.16 11.09 3.12
C LEU A 553 -11.21 9.96 2.76
N ASP A 554 -9.98 10.30 2.41
CA ASP A 554 -8.94 9.33 2.13
C ASP A 554 -7.92 9.19 3.27
N ARG A 555 -7.19 8.09 3.21
CA ARG A 555 -5.86 7.96 3.75
C ARG A 555 -4.92 7.66 2.59
N PRO A 556 -3.90 8.50 2.35
CA PRO A 556 -2.90 8.21 1.34
C PRO A 556 -2.28 6.83 1.53
N SER A 557 -1.74 6.26 0.46
CA SER A 557 -1.00 5.00 0.51
C SER A 557 0.06 5.02 1.62
N PHE A 558 0.06 4.00 2.48
CA PHE A 558 0.94 3.89 3.65
C PHE A 558 0.76 5.00 4.73
N GLY A 559 -0.28 5.83 4.65
CA GLY A 559 -0.56 6.89 5.62
C GLY A 559 0.26 8.16 5.43
N ILE A 560 0.93 8.31 4.29
CA ILE A 560 1.91 9.38 4.02
C ILE A 560 1.47 10.25 2.83
N LYS A 561 1.41 11.56 3.06
CA LYS A 561 1.11 12.61 2.08
C LYS A 561 2.38 13.10 1.42
N LEU A 562 2.69 12.49 0.29
CA LEU A 562 3.91 12.75 -0.45
C LEU A 562 4.06 14.23 -0.84
N GLN A 563 2.98 14.90 -1.26
CA GLN A 563 3.00 16.33 -1.60
C GLN A 563 3.41 17.25 -0.44
N ASN A 564 3.18 16.84 0.81
CA ASN A 564 3.55 17.61 1.99
C ASN A 564 5.02 17.46 2.32
N ILE A 565 5.62 16.29 2.03
CA ILE A 565 7.07 16.08 2.16
C ILE A 565 7.82 17.06 1.25
N PHE A 566 7.36 17.23 0.01
CA PHE A 566 7.97 18.19 -0.92
C PHE A 566 7.83 19.66 -0.50
N LYS A 567 6.89 19.97 0.41
CA LYS A 567 6.63 21.31 0.94
C LYS A 567 7.18 21.55 2.35
N GLY A 568 7.78 20.54 2.99
CA GLY A 568 8.19 20.61 4.40
C GLY A 568 7.02 20.64 5.39
N GLU A 569 5.85 20.13 4.98
CA GLU A 569 4.60 20.07 5.76
C GLU A 569 4.41 18.66 6.36
N ASN A 570 3.52 18.51 7.35
CA ASN A 570 3.31 17.23 8.05
C ASN A 570 2.91 16.11 7.05
N PRO A 571 3.70 15.03 6.92
CA PRO A 571 3.42 13.97 5.97
C PRO A 571 2.31 13.02 6.44
N LEU A 572 1.93 13.05 7.72
CA LEU A 572 0.92 12.15 8.26
C LEU A 572 -0.45 12.82 8.31
N GLY A 573 -1.48 12.06 7.96
CA GLY A 573 -2.87 12.46 8.15
C GLY A 573 -3.80 11.95 7.06
N SER A 574 -4.98 12.54 6.98
CA SER A 574 -6.00 12.22 5.98
C SER A 574 -6.17 13.35 4.97
N VAL A 575 -6.65 13.05 3.78
CA VAL A 575 -7.03 14.08 2.80
C VAL A 575 -8.54 14.10 2.65
N LEU A 576 -9.08 15.32 2.53
CA LEU A 576 -10.46 15.55 2.18
C LEU A 576 -10.54 16.06 0.73
N TYR A 577 -11.39 15.44 -0.08
CA TYR A 577 -11.71 15.93 -1.42
C TYR A 577 -13.19 16.27 -1.50
N ILE A 578 -13.54 17.40 -2.11
CA ILE A 578 -14.93 17.78 -2.39
C ILE A 578 -15.12 17.86 -3.90
N TYR A 579 -16.00 17.02 -4.42
CA TYR A 579 -16.40 16.97 -5.82
C TYR A 579 -17.81 17.53 -5.98
N SER A 580 -18.05 18.19 -7.10
CA SER A 580 -19.40 18.55 -7.53
C SER A 580 -20.01 17.40 -8.32
N LEU A 581 -21.23 17.00 -7.97
CA LEU A 581 -22.07 16.06 -8.70
C LEU A 581 -23.02 16.78 -9.69
N LYS A 582 -22.97 18.12 -9.80
CA LYS A 582 -23.83 18.89 -10.72
C LYS A 582 -23.69 18.42 -12.16
N GLY A 583 -24.82 18.19 -12.82
CA GLY A 583 -24.88 17.73 -14.22
C GLY A 583 -24.94 16.21 -14.39
N ARG A 584 -25.05 15.44 -13.30
CA ARG A 584 -25.33 14.00 -13.31
C ARG A 584 -26.79 13.69 -13.03
#